data_AF-A0A7S1BXJ8-F1
#
_entry.id   AF-A0A7S1BXJ8-F1
#
_cell.length_a   1.000
_cell.length_b   1.000
_cell.length_c   1.000
_cell.angle_alpha   90.00
_cell.angle_beta   90.00
_cell.angle_gamma   90.00
#
_symmetry.space_group_name_H-M   'P 1'
#
loop_
_entity.id
_entity.type
_entity.pdbx_description
1 polymer ?
#
loop_
_entity_poly.entity_id
_entity_poly.type
_entity_poly.pdbx_seq_one_letter_code
_entity_poly.pdbx_strand_id
1 'polypeptide(L)'
;WPIPRYVPDTPGWRALMERRFQQLESTVRSNHERYNIFLATMTSAILAQNFTENGWGLTRCPEVLRRELVEALHEGIRSDPPEEHDVDVIEKFGDAAAPLFIHKPQLNRKVLRTLKSMHEEWAGVPLVEEVSYGLRVYRNNSNLLMHVDKSVTHVISSILHIDHSADSEPWPIVIEDLQGNTNEVVLKSGDMLFYESSKCLHGRPR
;
A
#
# COMPACT_ATOMS: atom_id res chain seq x y z
N TRP A 1 -10.48 23.45 17.52
CA TRP A 1 -10.96 24.11 16.29
C TRP A 1 -11.72 23.06 15.49
N PRO A 2 -13.03 23.19 15.23
CA PRO A 2 -13.75 22.15 14.50
C PRO A 2 -13.34 22.15 13.03
N ILE A 3 -13.10 20.96 12.47
CA ILE A 3 -12.83 20.77 11.05
C ILE A 3 -14.15 21.02 10.28
N PRO A 4 -14.22 22.03 9.40
CA PRO A 4 -15.49 22.46 8.82
C PRO A 4 -16.05 21.47 7.79
N ARG A 5 -15.17 20.69 7.13
CA ARG A 5 -15.54 19.74 6.08
C ARG A 5 -14.49 18.65 5.97
N TYR A 6 -14.93 17.42 5.68
CA TYR A 6 -14.07 16.29 5.33
C TYR A 6 -14.19 15.97 3.83
N VAL A 7 -13.15 15.37 3.27
CA VAL A 7 -13.10 14.92 1.87
C VAL A 7 -12.70 13.45 1.83
N PRO A 8 -13.59 12.52 1.46
CA PRO A 8 -15.00 12.76 1.11
C PRO A 8 -15.86 13.08 2.35
N ASP A 9 -17.00 13.73 2.13
CA ASP A 9 -17.92 14.08 3.22
C ASP A 9 -18.89 12.93 3.51
N THR A 10 -18.33 11.78 3.91
CA THR A 10 -19.11 10.63 4.37
C THR A 10 -19.13 10.59 5.90
N PRO A 11 -20.22 10.12 6.53
CA PRO A 11 -20.27 9.97 7.98
C PRO A 11 -19.15 9.08 8.52
N GLY A 12 -18.83 8.00 7.81
CA GLY A 12 -17.79 7.07 8.25
C GLY A 12 -16.38 7.59 8.05
N TRP A 13 -16.06 8.31 6.96
CA TRP A 13 -14.75 8.97 6.81
C TRP A 13 -14.53 10.03 7.89
N ARG A 14 -15.56 10.83 8.19
CA ARG A 14 -15.54 11.79 9.30
C ARG A 14 -15.23 11.08 10.62
N ALA A 15 -15.98 10.05 10.97
CA ALA A 15 -15.77 9.29 12.21
C ALA A 15 -14.37 8.66 12.28
N LEU A 16 -13.87 8.15 11.14
CA LEU A 16 -12.54 7.58 11.01
C LEU A 16 -11.44 8.61 11.31
N MET A 17 -11.53 9.79 10.71
CA MET A 17 -10.57 10.87 10.92
C MET A 17 -10.65 11.45 12.33
N GLU A 18 -11.85 11.63 12.89
CA GLU A 18 -12.04 12.08 14.28
C GLU A 18 -11.40 11.12 15.28
N ARG A 19 -11.61 9.81 15.11
CA ARG A 19 -10.94 8.77 15.91
C ARG A 19 -9.42 8.90 15.82
N ARG A 20 -8.88 9.16 14.63
CA ARG A 20 -7.44 9.31 14.42
C ARG A 20 -6.87 10.54 15.11
N PHE A 21 -7.57 11.69 15.06
CA PHE A 21 -7.16 12.88 15.82
C PHE A 21 -7.15 12.61 17.33
N GLN A 22 -8.13 11.89 17.87
CA GLN A 22 -8.16 11.50 19.28
C GLN A 22 -7.00 10.56 19.66
N GLN A 23 -6.66 9.62 18.78
CA GLN A 23 -5.50 8.75 18.98
C GLN A 23 -4.20 9.57 19.02
N LEU A 24 -4.02 10.52 18.10
CA LEU A 24 -2.84 11.38 18.05
C LEU A 24 -2.59 12.17 19.35
N GLU A 25 -3.67 12.67 19.95
CA GLU A 25 -3.60 13.42 21.21
C GLU A 25 -3.18 12.53 22.40
N SER A 26 -3.55 11.24 22.37
CA SER A 26 -3.40 10.32 23.50
C SER A 26 -2.19 9.38 23.42
N THR A 27 -1.70 9.04 22.21
CA THR A 27 -0.68 7.98 22.04
C THR A 27 0.72 8.51 21.70
N VAL A 28 0.82 9.62 20.97
CA VAL A 28 2.12 10.11 20.46
C VAL A 28 2.75 11.08 21.45
N ARG A 29 3.87 10.68 22.08
CA ARG A 29 4.57 11.49 23.09
C ARG A 29 5.50 12.54 22.49
N SER A 30 6.08 12.27 21.32
CA SER A 30 7.01 13.18 20.66
C SER A 30 6.25 14.31 19.96
N ASN A 31 6.61 15.57 20.26
CA ASN A 31 5.98 16.74 19.63
C ASN A 31 6.23 16.79 18.11
N HIS A 32 7.42 16.40 17.67
CA HIS A 32 7.76 16.40 16.24
C HIS A 32 6.96 15.34 15.48
N GLU A 33 6.89 14.14 16.03
CA GLU A 33 6.13 13.03 15.43
C GLU A 33 4.63 13.35 15.40
N ARG A 34 4.10 13.91 16.50
CA ARG A 34 2.70 14.35 16.58
C ARG A 34 2.38 15.38 15.50
N TYR A 35 3.27 16.35 15.27
CA TYR A 35 3.10 17.35 14.22
C TYR A 35 3.07 16.71 12.82
N ASN A 36 4.00 15.80 12.53
CA ASN A 36 4.07 15.13 11.23
C ASN A 36 2.83 14.28 10.97
N ILE A 37 2.38 13.48 11.94
CA ILE A 37 1.19 12.65 11.77
C ILE A 37 -0.09 13.50 11.74
N PHE A 38 -0.14 14.61 12.48
CA PHE A 38 -1.23 15.57 12.37
C PHE A 38 -1.32 16.16 10.95
N LEU A 39 -0.20 16.59 10.37
CA LEU A 39 -0.18 17.09 8.99
C LEU A 39 -0.59 16.02 7.98
N ALA A 40 -0.10 14.79 8.12
CA ALA A 40 -0.50 13.68 7.26
C ALA A 40 -2.01 13.40 7.39
N THR A 41 -2.53 13.37 8.62
CA THR A 41 -3.96 13.15 8.88
C THR A 41 -4.82 14.28 8.33
N MET A 42 -4.42 15.54 8.51
CA MET A 42 -5.11 16.68 7.91
C MET A 42 -5.10 16.61 6.39
N THR A 43 -3.96 16.21 5.80
CA THR A 43 -3.83 16.06 4.35
C THR A 43 -4.85 15.03 3.84
N SER A 44 -4.89 13.83 4.42
CA SER A 44 -5.87 12.80 4.03
C SER A 44 -7.31 13.24 4.30
N ALA A 45 -7.57 13.83 5.48
CA ALA A 45 -8.91 14.15 5.95
C ALA A 45 -9.61 15.23 5.12
N ILE A 46 -8.88 16.27 4.69
CA ILE A 46 -9.50 17.48 4.14
C ILE A 46 -8.85 18.04 2.86
N LEU A 47 -7.58 17.74 2.57
CA LEU A 47 -6.87 18.33 1.42
C LEU A 47 -6.82 17.41 0.21
N ALA A 48 -6.52 16.13 0.43
CA ALA A 48 -6.36 15.15 -0.62
C ALA A 48 -7.71 14.94 -1.34
N GLN A 49 -7.70 15.04 -2.66
CA GLN A 49 -8.83 14.63 -3.49
C GLN A 49 -9.04 13.11 -3.36
N ASN A 50 -10.27 12.66 -3.50
CA ASN A 50 -10.56 11.25 -3.79
C ASN A 50 -10.89 11.07 -5.27
N PHE A 51 -10.50 9.93 -5.84
CA PHE A 51 -10.66 9.62 -7.25
C PHE A 51 -11.73 8.56 -7.49
N THR A 52 -11.94 7.70 -6.50
CA THR A 52 -12.84 6.55 -6.56
C THR A 52 -13.87 6.62 -5.42
N GLU A 53 -14.86 5.73 -5.48
CA GLU A 53 -15.90 5.65 -4.46
C GLU A 53 -15.31 5.22 -3.11
N ASN A 54 -14.57 4.10 -3.09
CA ASN A 54 -14.10 3.48 -1.84
C ASN A 54 -12.62 3.74 -1.54
N GLY A 55 -11.86 4.29 -2.49
CA GLY A 55 -10.41 4.49 -2.34
C GLY A 55 -9.58 3.22 -2.52
N TRP A 56 -10.22 2.10 -2.87
CA TRP A 56 -9.54 0.85 -3.23
C TRP A 56 -10.41 -0.02 -4.15
N GLY A 57 -9.78 -0.97 -4.84
CA GLY A 57 -10.46 -1.93 -5.72
C GLY A 57 -9.63 -3.18 -5.96
N LEU A 58 -10.29 -4.32 -6.19
CA LEU A 58 -9.63 -5.58 -6.49
C LEU A 58 -9.81 -5.94 -7.97
N THR A 59 -8.71 -6.34 -8.61
CA THR A 59 -8.71 -6.81 -10.00
C THR A 59 -7.68 -7.92 -10.20
N ARG A 60 -7.52 -8.38 -11.44
CA ARG A 60 -6.53 -9.37 -11.86
C ARG A 60 -5.54 -8.72 -12.82
N CYS A 61 -4.25 -8.98 -12.62
CA CYS A 61 -3.24 -8.55 -13.59
C CYS A 61 -3.33 -9.39 -14.89
N PRO A 62 -2.85 -8.87 -16.03
CA PRO A 62 -2.83 -9.63 -17.28
C PRO A 62 -2.05 -10.94 -17.14
N GLU A 63 -2.61 -12.06 -17.60
CA GLU A 63 -2.01 -13.40 -17.43
C GLU A 63 -0.61 -13.52 -18.05
N VAL A 64 -0.33 -12.79 -19.13
CA VAL A 64 1.02 -12.72 -19.71
C VAL A 64 2.00 -12.11 -18.71
N LEU A 65 1.65 -10.97 -18.11
CA LEU A 65 2.49 -10.30 -17.11
C LEU A 65 2.64 -11.15 -15.85
N ARG A 66 1.56 -11.81 -15.40
CA ARG A 66 1.58 -12.71 -14.23
C ARG A 66 2.62 -13.81 -14.40
N ARG A 67 2.62 -14.50 -15.55
CA ARG A 67 3.57 -15.59 -15.81
C ARG A 67 5.02 -15.10 -15.78
N GLU A 68 5.30 -13.96 -16.41
CA GLU A 68 6.64 -13.37 -16.40
C GLU A 68 7.10 -12.98 -14.99
N LEU A 69 6.21 -12.40 -14.16
CA LEU A 69 6.52 -12.04 -12.79
C LEU A 69 6.79 -13.26 -11.91
N VAL A 70 6.00 -14.32 -12.07
CA VAL A 70 6.20 -15.60 -11.36
C VAL A 70 7.54 -16.22 -11.76
N GLU A 71 7.85 -16.29 -13.06
CA GLU A 71 9.13 -16.81 -13.53
C GLU A 71 10.32 -15.99 -12.97
N ALA A 72 10.24 -14.66 -13.03
CA ALA A 72 11.26 -13.77 -12.51
C ALA A 72 11.44 -13.88 -10.98
N LEU A 73 10.34 -14.11 -10.25
CA LEU A 73 10.37 -14.34 -8.80
C LEU A 73 11.12 -15.64 -8.47
N HIS A 74 10.75 -16.75 -9.09
CA HIS A 74 11.36 -18.06 -8.83
C HIS A 74 12.82 -18.15 -9.31
N GLU A 75 13.17 -17.47 -10.41
CA GLU A 75 14.57 -17.29 -10.82
C GLU A 75 15.35 -16.45 -9.81
N GLY A 76 14.76 -15.33 -9.36
CA GLY A 76 15.39 -14.42 -8.41
C GLY A 76 15.65 -15.06 -7.06
N ILE A 77 14.68 -15.81 -6.50
CA ILE A 77 14.85 -16.55 -5.24
C ILE A 77 15.99 -17.57 -5.33
N ARG A 78 16.09 -18.31 -6.44
CA ARG A 78 17.18 -19.29 -6.67
C ARG A 78 18.57 -18.65 -6.77
N SER A 79 18.63 -17.35 -7.01
CA SER A 79 19.89 -16.60 -7.15
C SER A 79 20.35 -15.97 -5.84
N ASP A 80 19.73 -16.33 -4.70
CA ASP A 80 20.02 -15.81 -3.36
C ASP A 80 19.97 -14.27 -3.29
N PRO A 81 18.77 -13.68 -3.41
CA PRO A 81 18.63 -12.23 -3.48
C PRO A 81 18.96 -11.58 -2.14
N PRO A 82 19.50 -10.35 -2.15
CA PRO A 82 19.84 -9.65 -0.92
C PRO A 82 18.59 -9.33 -0.08
N GLU A 83 18.82 -9.19 1.22
CA GLU A 83 17.82 -8.63 2.12
C GLU A 83 17.62 -7.13 1.82
N GLU A 84 16.37 -6.68 1.91
CA GLU A 84 16.03 -5.28 1.83
C GLU A 84 16.29 -4.62 3.19
N HIS A 85 17.11 -3.58 3.19
CA HIS A 85 17.41 -2.78 4.35
C HIS A 85 16.74 -1.39 4.22
N ASP A 86 16.55 -0.72 5.36
CA ASP A 86 16.15 0.69 5.44
C ASP A 86 14.78 1.05 4.82
N VAL A 87 13.76 0.23 5.10
CA VAL A 87 12.35 0.57 4.78
C VAL A 87 11.60 0.94 6.06
N ASP A 88 11.32 2.23 6.24
CA ASP A 88 10.75 2.82 7.48
C ASP A 88 9.45 2.16 7.96
N VAL A 89 8.68 1.57 7.04
CA VAL A 89 7.35 0.98 7.33
C VAL A 89 7.40 -0.53 7.54
N ILE A 90 8.57 -1.16 7.44
CA ILE A 90 8.71 -2.61 7.62
C ILE A 90 9.41 -2.88 8.96
N GLU A 91 8.64 -3.39 9.91
CA GLU A 91 9.17 -3.93 11.16
C GLU A 91 9.58 -5.39 10.98
N LYS A 92 10.68 -5.73 11.65
CA LYS A 92 11.34 -7.04 11.56
C LYS A 92 11.46 -7.60 12.97
N PHE A 93 10.83 -8.74 13.23
CA PHE A 93 10.98 -9.42 14.52
C PHE A 93 11.87 -10.67 14.37
N GLY A 94 13.16 -10.52 14.72
CA GLY A 94 14.17 -11.59 14.71
C GLY A 94 15.15 -11.56 13.52
N ASP A 95 16.21 -12.37 13.62
CA ASP A 95 17.41 -12.33 12.76
C ASP A 95 17.21 -12.83 11.31
N ALA A 96 15.97 -13.12 10.89
CA ALA A 96 15.63 -13.55 9.52
C ALA A 96 14.30 -12.97 9.01
N ALA A 97 13.82 -11.88 9.62
CA ALA A 97 12.54 -11.26 9.27
C ALA A 97 12.64 -10.22 8.14
N ALA A 98 13.85 -9.87 7.68
CA ALA A 98 13.99 -8.90 6.60
C ALA A 98 13.36 -9.43 5.31
N PRO A 99 12.61 -8.64 4.54
CA PRO A 99 12.14 -9.10 3.25
C PRO A 99 13.33 -9.24 2.29
N LEU A 100 13.24 -10.17 1.34
CA LEU A 100 14.20 -10.25 0.24
C LEU A 100 13.76 -9.32 -0.89
N PHE A 101 14.70 -8.79 -1.65
CA PHE A 101 14.41 -7.89 -2.75
C PHE A 101 15.08 -8.31 -4.05
N ILE A 102 14.27 -8.57 -5.07
CA ILE A 102 14.74 -8.95 -6.41
C ILE A 102 14.59 -7.74 -7.32
N HIS A 103 15.73 -7.13 -7.66
CA HIS A 103 15.78 -5.96 -8.51
C HIS A 103 15.83 -6.35 -10.00
N LYS A 104 14.75 -6.08 -10.74
CA LYS A 104 14.63 -6.35 -12.19
C LYS A 104 14.16 -5.08 -12.92
N PRO A 105 15.04 -4.08 -13.16
CA PRO A 105 14.62 -2.74 -13.58
C PRO A 105 13.89 -2.72 -14.95
N GLN A 106 14.25 -3.61 -15.87
CA GLN A 106 13.56 -3.75 -17.15
C GLN A 106 12.14 -4.29 -16.97
N LEU A 107 11.96 -5.26 -16.07
CA LEU A 107 10.64 -5.81 -15.72
C LEU A 107 9.79 -4.76 -15.02
N ASN A 108 10.35 -4.00 -14.08
CA ASN A 108 9.65 -2.92 -13.37
C ASN A 108 9.12 -1.85 -14.34
N ARG A 109 9.94 -1.43 -15.32
CA ARG A 109 9.50 -0.49 -16.37
C ARG A 109 8.39 -1.09 -17.25
N LYS A 110 8.48 -2.38 -17.58
CA LYS A 110 7.43 -3.07 -18.33
C LYS A 110 6.13 -3.13 -17.54
N VAL A 111 6.20 -3.46 -16.25
CA VAL A 111 5.04 -3.47 -15.32
C VAL A 111 4.38 -2.09 -15.30
N LEU A 112 5.13 -1.02 -15.04
CA LEU A 112 4.61 0.36 -15.03
C LEU A 112 3.82 0.69 -16.29
N ARG A 113 4.44 0.47 -17.45
CA ARG A 113 3.81 0.76 -18.75
C ARG A 113 2.59 -0.10 -19.03
N THR A 114 2.66 -1.39 -18.66
CA THR A 114 1.59 -2.36 -18.94
C THR A 114 0.36 -2.08 -18.09
N LEU A 115 0.56 -1.68 -16.84
CA LEU A 115 -0.54 -1.45 -15.89
C LEU A 115 -1.06 -0.02 -15.90
N LYS A 116 -0.38 0.91 -16.58
CA LYS A 116 -0.76 2.33 -16.62
C LYS A 116 -2.23 2.53 -17.00
N SER A 117 -2.68 1.94 -18.11
CA SER A 117 -4.05 2.12 -18.59
C SER A 117 -5.08 1.60 -17.58
N MET A 118 -4.76 0.52 -16.85
CA MET A 118 -5.66 -0.02 -15.82
C MET A 118 -5.76 0.93 -14.61
N HIS A 119 -4.66 1.59 -14.23
CA HIS A 119 -4.69 2.59 -13.15
C HIS A 119 -5.44 3.86 -13.58
N GLU A 120 -5.23 4.33 -14.81
CA GLU A 120 -5.95 5.50 -15.35
C GLU A 120 -7.45 5.23 -15.49
N GLU A 121 -7.84 4.03 -15.95
CA GLU A 121 -9.23 3.60 -16.04
C GLU A 121 -9.88 3.53 -14.65
N TRP A 122 -9.18 2.95 -13.66
CA TRP A 122 -9.68 2.85 -12.30
C TRP A 122 -9.79 4.22 -11.60
N ALA A 123 -8.79 5.10 -11.75
CA ALA A 123 -8.77 6.42 -11.13
C ALA A 123 -9.61 7.47 -11.88
N GLY A 124 -9.99 7.20 -13.13
CA GLY A 124 -10.76 8.13 -13.97
C GLY A 124 -9.98 9.37 -14.42
N VAL A 125 -8.65 9.36 -14.30
CA VAL A 125 -7.77 10.49 -14.64
C VAL A 125 -6.47 10.01 -15.30
N PRO A 126 -5.84 10.83 -16.17
CA PRO A 126 -4.50 10.55 -16.68
C PRO A 126 -3.46 10.54 -15.56
N LEU A 127 -2.49 9.65 -15.65
CA LEU A 127 -1.44 9.48 -14.64
C LEU A 127 -0.04 9.62 -15.24
N VAL A 128 0.87 10.10 -14.40
CA VAL A 128 2.32 10.11 -14.67
C VAL A 128 2.94 8.93 -13.96
N GLU A 129 3.73 8.13 -14.68
CA GLU A 129 4.45 7.00 -14.10
C GLU A 129 5.52 7.52 -13.14
N GLU A 130 5.52 7.02 -11.90
CA GLU A 130 6.56 7.34 -10.91
C GLU A 130 7.53 6.17 -10.73
N VAL A 131 7.07 5.08 -10.10
CA VAL A 131 7.96 3.99 -9.69
C VAL A 131 7.24 2.65 -9.62
N SER A 132 7.98 1.60 -10.00
CA SER A 132 7.70 0.21 -9.63
C SER A 132 8.95 -0.30 -8.94
N TYR A 133 8.81 -0.61 -7.65
CA TYR A 133 9.95 -0.91 -6.77
C TYR A 133 10.64 -2.22 -7.18
N GLY A 134 9.89 -3.30 -7.40
CA GLY A 134 10.44 -4.61 -7.75
C GLY A 134 9.70 -5.73 -7.05
N LEU A 135 10.31 -6.92 -7.01
CA LEU A 135 9.71 -8.07 -6.36
C LEU A 135 10.24 -8.14 -4.92
N ARG A 136 9.32 -7.97 -3.97
CA ARG A 136 9.60 -8.10 -2.54
C ARG A 136 9.06 -9.42 -2.02
N VAL A 137 9.90 -10.18 -1.32
CA VAL A 137 9.54 -11.45 -0.69
C VAL A 137 9.51 -11.26 0.81
N TYR A 138 8.31 -11.20 1.38
CA TYR A 138 8.15 -11.15 2.82
C TYR A 138 8.37 -12.54 3.43
N ARG A 139 9.09 -12.57 4.55
CA ARG A 139 9.38 -13.79 5.31
C ARG A 139 8.60 -13.77 6.63
N ASN A 140 8.57 -14.88 7.33
CA ASN A 140 7.94 -14.96 8.65
C ASN A 140 8.44 -13.83 9.57
N ASN A 141 7.53 -13.30 10.39
CA ASN A 141 7.77 -12.17 11.29
C ASN A 141 8.06 -10.82 10.59
N SER A 142 7.74 -10.69 9.30
CA SER A 142 7.64 -9.39 8.64
C SER A 142 6.34 -8.70 9.04
N ASN A 143 6.41 -7.42 9.40
CA ASN A 143 5.23 -6.60 9.65
C ASN A 143 5.29 -5.36 8.76
N LEU A 144 4.25 -5.12 7.95
CA LEU A 144 4.10 -3.86 7.22
C LEU A 144 3.20 -2.95 8.04
N LEU A 145 3.81 -1.96 8.70
CA LEU A 145 3.11 -1.00 9.52
C LEU A 145 2.00 -0.29 8.73
N MET A 146 0.93 0.08 9.42
CA MET A 146 -0.12 0.88 8.80
C MET A 146 0.43 2.26 8.45
N HIS A 147 0.38 2.63 7.17
CA HIS A 147 0.90 3.90 6.65
C HIS A 147 0.06 4.43 5.48
N VAL A 148 0.36 5.65 5.07
CA VAL A 148 -0.05 6.23 3.79
C VAL A 148 1.22 6.54 2.99
N ASP A 149 1.13 6.46 1.68
CA ASP A 149 2.25 6.75 0.80
C ASP A 149 2.48 8.26 0.63
N LYS A 150 3.58 8.61 -0.04
CA LYS A 150 3.98 10.00 -0.33
C LYS A 150 2.94 10.69 -1.21
N SER A 151 2.22 11.67 -0.65
CA SER A 151 1.17 12.43 -1.33
C SER A 151 1.59 13.18 -2.60
N VAL A 152 2.88 13.44 -2.79
CA VAL A 152 3.39 14.15 -3.97
C VAL A 152 3.51 13.23 -5.19
N THR A 153 3.81 11.95 -5.00
CA THR A 153 4.18 11.05 -6.13
C THR A 153 3.47 9.69 -6.13
N HIS A 154 2.92 9.26 -5.00
CA HIS A 154 2.28 7.95 -4.83
C HIS A 154 0.82 8.16 -4.46
N VAL A 155 0.06 8.78 -5.36
CA VAL A 155 -1.38 9.06 -5.11
C VAL A 155 -2.23 7.84 -5.45
N ILE A 156 -1.92 7.19 -6.56
CA ILE A 156 -2.61 6.02 -7.09
C ILE A 156 -1.58 4.89 -7.21
N SER A 157 -1.74 3.82 -6.42
CA SER A 157 -0.83 2.68 -6.40
C SER A 157 -1.59 1.37 -6.56
N SER A 158 -0.85 0.29 -6.81
CA SER A 158 -1.34 -1.06 -6.62
C SER A 158 -0.33 -2.00 -5.97
N ILE A 159 -0.85 -3.01 -5.28
CA ILE A 159 -0.09 -4.16 -4.81
C ILE A 159 -0.52 -5.34 -5.67
N LEU A 160 0.43 -5.94 -6.38
CA LEU A 160 0.23 -7.14 -7.19
C LEU A 160 0.80 -8.35 -6.44
N HIS A 161 -0.06 -9.31 -6.08
CA HIS A 161 0.35 -10.53 -5.42
C HIS A 161 0.88 -11.54 -6.44
N ILE A 162 2.19 -11.76 -6.44
CA ILE A 162 2.84 -12.58 -7.47
C ILE A 162 2.71 -14.06 -7.12
N ASP A 163 3.19 -14.45 -5.95
CA ASP A 163 3.15 -15.84 -5.48
C ASP A 163 3.38 -15.93 -3.97
N HIS A 164 3.18 -17.11 -3.40
CA HIS A 164 3.46 -17.44 -1.99
C HIS A 164 3.79 -18.94 -1.85
N SER A 165 4.39 -19.33 -0.74
CA SER A 165 4.67 -20.75 -0.47
C SER A 165 3.38 -21.49 -0.06
N ALA A 166 3.30 -22.78 -0.35
CA ALA A 166 2.09 -23.58 -0.08
C ALA A 166 1.78 -23.72 1.43
N ASP A 167 2.78 -23.53 2.27
CA ASP A 167 2.71 -23.58 3.74
C ASP A 167 2.52 -22.22 4.40
N SER A 168 2.40 -21.12 3.62
CA SER A 168 2.19 -19.80 4.20
C SER A 168 0.75 -19.61 4.67
N GLU A 169 0.58 -19.09 5.88
CA GLU A 169 -0.72 -18.65 6.39
C GLU A 169 -1.22 -17.39 5.66
N PRO A 170 -2.55 -17.17 5.59
CA PRO A 170 -3.11 -15.96 5.00
C PRO A 170 -2.61 -14.70 5.74
N TRP A 171 -1.94 -13.83 4.99
CA TRP A 171 -1.52 -12.51 5.47
C TRP A 171 -2.31 -11.45 4.70
N PRO A 172 -3.38 -10.88 5.27
CA PRO A 172 -4.24 -9.92 4.56
C PRO A 172 -3.61 -8.53 4.50
N ILE A 173 -3.93 -7.78 3.44
CA ILE A 173 -3.78 -6.33 3.45
C ILE A 173 -4.93 -5.75 4.26
N VAL A 174 -4.61 -4.97 5.28
CA VAL A 174 -5.56 -4.16 6.02
C VAL A 174 -5.62 -2.79 5.37
N ILE A 175 -6.81 -2.31 5.03
CA ILE A 175 -7.01 -0.98 4.43
C ILE A 175 -8.28 -0.31 4.97
N GLU A 176 -8.15 0.94 5.40
CA GLU A 176 -9.28 1.78 5.80
C GLU A 176 -9.82 2.54 4.58
N ASP A 177 -11.10 2.34 4.25
CA ASP A 177 -11.72 2.91 3.07
C ASP A 177 -12.33 4.30 3.30
N LEU A 178 -12.79 4.91 2.20
CA LEU A 178 -13.41 6.23 2.19
C LEU A 178 -14.83 6.28 2.79
N GLN A 179 -15.36 5.13 3.21
CA GLN A 179 -16.64 4.98 3.92
C GLN A 179 -16.42 4.75 5.41
N GLY A 180 -15.17 4.72 5.89
CA GLY A 180 -14.81 4.51 7.29
C GLY A 180 -14.76 3.05 7.72
N ASN A 181 -14.82 2.09 6.78
CA ASN A 181 -14.67 0.67 7.11
C ASN A 181 -13.19 0.26 7.09
N THR A 182 -12.86 -0.73 7.90
CA THR A 182 -11.57 -1.44 7.83
C THR A 182 -11.77 -2.76 7.11
N ASN A 183 -11.07 -2.93 5.99
CA ASN A 183 -11.16 -4.10 5.13
C ASN A 183 -9.91 -4.96 5.29
N GLU A 184 -10.09 -6.28 5.26
CA GLU A 184 -9.01 -7.27 5.22
C GLU A 184 -9.07 -8.03 3.89
N VAL A 185 -8.05 -7.85 3.06
CA VAL A 185 -8.02 -8.41 1.71
C VAL A 185 -6.92 -9.46 1.60
N VAL A 186 -7.33 -10.73 1.51
CA VAL A 186 -6.44 -11.86 1.21
C VAL A 186 -6.30 -11.98 -0.31
N LEU A 187 -5.08 -11.79 -0.81
CA LEU A 187 -4.77 -11.87 -2.24
C LEU A 187 -4.27 -13.26 -2.64
N LYS A 188 -4.59 -13.68 -3.86
CA LYS A 188 -4.06 -14.88 -4.51
C LYS A 188 -3.10 -14.49 -5.62
N SER A 189 -2.30 -15.46 -6.11
CA SER A 189 -1.39 -15.24 -7.25
C SER A 189 -2.14 -14.65 -8.45
N GLY A 190 -1.71 -13.47 -8.88
CA GLY A 190 -2.27 -12.68 -9.97
C GLY A 190 -3.29 -11.62 -9.55
N ASP A 191 -3.73 -11.60 -8.29
CA ASP A 191 -4.61 -10.56 -7.79
C ASP A 191 -3.84 -9.26 -7.64
N MET A 192 -4.53 -8.15 -7.92
CA MET A 192 -3.99 -6.80 -7.83
C MET A 192 -4.98 -5.92 -7.08
N LEU A 193 -4.52 -5.32 -5.99
CA LEU A 193 -5.26 -4.37 -5.19
C LEU A 193 -4.88 -2.95 -5.63
N PHE A 194 -5.79 -2.22 -6.24
CA PHE A 194 -5.67 -0.77 -6.42
C PHE A 194 -6.03 -0.05 -5.13
N TYR A 195 -5.36 1.05 -4.84
CA TYR A 195 -5.71 1.91 -3.72
C TYR A 195 -5.16 3.33 -3.89
N GLU A 196 -5.90 4.29 -3.32
CA GLU A 196 -5.52 5.70 -3.19
C GLU A 196 -4.49 5.81 -2.05
N SER A 197 -3.26 5.42 -2.36
CA SER A 197 -2.23 5.05 -1.39
C SER A 197 -1.77 6.19 -0.49
N SER A 198 -1.75 7.43 -0.99
CA SER A 198 -1.46 8.60 -0.15
C SER A 198 -2.62 9.02 0.76
N LYS A 199 -3.78 8.37 0.66
CA LYS A 199 -5.00 8.77 1.37
C LYS A 199 -5.54 7.68 2.28
N CYS A 200 -5.69 6.46 1.76
CA CYS A 200 -6.20 5.32 2.51
C CYS A 200 -5.07 4.70 3.35
N LEU A 201 -5.25 4.67 4.67
CA LEU A 201 -4.30 4.02 5.57
C LEU A 201 -4.33 2.52 5.33
N HIS A 202 -3.17 1.94 5.06
CA HIS A 202 -3.04 0.55 4.67
C HIS A 202 -1.76 -0.08 5.23
N GLY A 203 -1.74 -1.41 5.31
CA GLY A 203 -0.60 -2.17 5.80
C GLY A 203 -0.89 -3.65 5.89
N ARG A 204 0.02 -4.39 6.53
CA ARG A 204 -0.14 -5.81 6.89
C ARG A 204 0.36 -5.97 8.33
N PRO A 205 -0.45 -5.51 9.31
CA PRO A 205 -0.03 -5.29 10.70
C PRO A 205 0.06 -6.57 11.56
N ARG A 206 -0.09 -7.76 10.95
CA ARG A 206 -0.23 -9.05 11.66
C ARG A 206 0.93 -9.97 11.38
#